data_AF-A0A3B9M2Z2-F1
#
_entry.id   AF-A0A3B9M2Z2-F1
#
_cell.length_a   1.000
_cell.length_b   1.000
_cell.length_c   1.000
_cell.angle_alpha   90.00
_cell.angle_beta   90.00
_cell.angle_gamma   90.00
#
_symmetry.space_group_name_H-M   'P 1'
#
loop_
_entity.id
_entity.type
_entity.pdbx_description
1 polymer ?
#
loop_
_entity_poly.entity_id
_entity_poly.type
_entity_poly.pdbx_seq_one_letter_code
_entity_poly.pdbx_strand_id
1 'polypeptide(L)' 'MLIVGELINASRKPIAEAIRNQDAEAIKKIAKDQYEAGADYIDVNAGIFVGQEGDYMEWLIKNV' A
#
# COMPACT_ATOMS: atom_id res chain seq x y z
N MET A 1 6.05 9.21 19.95
CA MET A 1 5.23 8.01 19.71
C MET A 1 5.34 7.72 18.23
N LEU A 2 5.60 6.47 17.83
CA LEU A 2 5.67 6.10 16.40
C LEU A 2 4.27 5.72 15.91
N ILE A 3 3.86 6.23 14.75
CA ILE A 3 2.58 5.99 14.09
C ILE A 3 2.83 5.20 12.79
N VAL A 4 2.11 4.10 12.60
CA VAL A 4 2.14 3.31 11.37
C VAL A 4 0.83 3.51 10.62
N GLY A 5 0.91 4.02 9.39
CA GLY A 5 -0.24 4.17 8.50
C GLY A 5 -0.64 2.83 7.90
N GLU A 6 -1.86 2.36 8.19
CA GLU A 6 -2.37 1.02 7.84
C GLU A 6 -3.18 0.96 6.52
N LEU A 7 -3.32 2.08 5.80
CA LEU A 7 -4.31 2.15 4.72
C LEU A 7 -3.91 1.41 3.44
N ILE A 8 -2.62 1.13 3.21
CA ILE A 8 -2.15 0.37 2.03
C ILE A 8 -2.22 -1.13 2.33
N ASN A 9 -3.44 -1.63 2.49
CA ASN A 9 -3.70 -3.01 2.84
C ASN A 9 -4.63 -3.68 1.83
N ALA A 10 -4.16 -4.76 1.18
CA ALA A 10 -4.90 -5.43 0.11
C ALA A 10 -6.21 -6.10 0.57
N SER A 11 -6.47 -6.25 1.87
CA SER A 11 -7.81 -6.66 2.35
C SER A 11 -8.89 -5.58 2.08
N ARG A 12 -8.48 -4.32 1.87
CA ARG A 12 -9.36 -3.21 1.49
C ARG A 12 -9.60 -3.25 -0.02
N LYS A 13 -10.86 -3.37 -0.45
CA LYS A 13 -11.24 -3.50 -1.88
C LYS A 13 -10.59 -2.45 -2.81
N PRO A 14 -10.59 -1.14 -2.48
CA PRO A 14 -9.97 -0.14 -3.37
C PRO A 14 -8.46 -0.32 -3.52
N ILE A 15 -7.78 -0.76 -2.46
CA ILE A 15 -6.33 -1.02 -2.49
C ILE A 15 -6.04 -2.27 -3.31
N ALA A 16 -6.83 -3.32 -3.12
CA ALA A 16 -6.72 -4.53 -3.93
C ALA A 16 -6.88 -4.23 -5.43
N GLU A 17 -7.84 -3.38 -5.79
CA GLU A 17 -8.05 -2.94 -7.17
C GLU A 17 -6.87 -2.11 -7.69
N ALA A 18 -6.36 -1.16 -6.89
CA ALA A 18 -5.17 -0.38 -7.25
C ALA A 18 -3.93 -1.28 -7.47
N ILE A 19 -3.71 -2.28 -6.62
CA ILE A 19 -2.60 -3.23 -6.77
C ILE A 19 -2.77 -4.09 -8.03
N ARG A 20 -3.97 -4.65 -8.26
CA ARG A 20 -4.24 -5.47 -9.46
C ARG A 20 -4.04 -4.68 -10.75
N ASN A 21 -4.45 -3.42 -10.76
CA ASN A 21 -4.33 -2.54 -11.92
C ASN A 21 -2.97 -1.84 -11.99
N GLN A 22 -2.08 -2.08 -11.01
CA GLN A 22 -0.81 -1.38 -10.84
C GLN A 22 -0.95 0.15 -10.96
N ASP A 23 -2.00 0.68 -10.32
CA ASP A 23 -2.27 2.12 -10.25
C ASP A 23 -1.33 2.78 -9.25
N ALA A 24 -0.13 3.10 -9.72
CA ALA A 24 0.93 3.69 -8.91
C ALA A 24 0.52 5.05 -8.32
N GLU A 25 -0.26 5.85 -9.05
CA GLU A 25 -0.65 7.18 -8.60
C GLU A 25 -1.64 7.11 -7.44
N ALA A 26 -2.58 6.15 -7.47
CA ALA A 26 -3.46 5.89 -6.33
C ALA A 26 -2.68 5.48 -5.07
N ILE A 27 -1.70 4.57 -5.19
CA ILE A 27 -0.89 4.09 -4.06
C ILE A 27 -0.01 5.21 -3.49
N LYS A 28 0.72 5.94 -4.34
CA LYS A 28 1.56 7.08 -3.93
C LYS A 28 0.74 8.15 -3.23
N LYS A 29 -0.47 8.44 -3.73
CA LYS A 29 -1.36 9.41 -3.10
C LYS A 29 -1.71 8.99 -1.68
N ILE A 30 -2.08 7.72 -1.45
CA ILE A 30 -2.44 7.22 -0.12
C ILE A 30 -1.23 7.21 0.82
N ALA A 31 -0.05 6.81 0.33
CA ALA A 31 1.20 6.89 1.08
C ALA A 31 1.49 8.33 1.53
N LYS A 32 1.42 9.27 0.59
CA LYS A 32 1.62 10.70 0.85
C LYS A 32 0.59 11.26 1.83
N ASP A 33 -0.69 10.96 1.64
CA ASP A 33 -1.77 11.43 2.52
C ASP A 33 -1.55 10.92 3.97
N GLN A 34 -1.08 9.67 4.15
CA GLN A 34 -0.75 9.13 5.48
C GLN A 34 0.48 9.79 6.10
N TYR A 35 1.53 10.03 5.31
CA TYR A 35 2.71 10.77 5.78
C TYR A 35 2.35 12.20 6.19
N GLU A 36 1.57 12.92 5.38
CA GLU A 36 1.09 14.27 5.70
C GLU A 36 0.16 14.30 6.92
N ALA A 37 -0.53 13.19 7.20
CA ALA A 37 -1.32 13.01 8.42
C ALA A 37 -0.48 12.64 9.67
N GLY A 38 0.84 12.50 9.54
CA GLY A 38 1.77 12.28 10.64
C GLY A 38 2.18 10.81 10.86
N ALA A 39 2.01 9.93 9.88
CA ALA A 39 2.57 8.57 9.97
C ALA A 39 4.11 8.61 9.88
N ASP A 40 4.77 7.93 10.80
CA ASP A 40 6.22 7.72 10.81
C ASP A 40 6.65 6.58 9.87
N TYR A 41 5.75 5.60 9.67
CA TYR A 41 5.92 4.47 8.77
C TYR A 41 4.65 4.22 7.97
N ILE A 42 4.80 3.67 6.77
CA ILE A 42 3.68 3.22 5.94
C ILE A 42 3.71 1.69 5.91
N ASP A 43 2.66 1.06 6.42
CA ASP A 43 2.45 -0.39 6.28
C ASP A 43 2.00 -0.70 4.85
N VAL A 44 2.52 -1.78 4.29
CA VAL A 44 2.14 -2.29 2.97
C VAL A 44 1.81 -3.78 3.06
N ASN A 45 0.65 -4.16 2.56
CA ASN A 45 0.18 -5.55 2.62
C ASN A 45 -0.38 -6.00 1.27
N ALA A 46 0.14 -7.11 0.75
CA ALA A 46 -0.32 -7.78 -0.48
C ALA A 46 -0.91 -9.19 -0.21
N GLY A 47 -1.21 -9.53 1.04
CA GLY A 47 -1.43 -10.90 1.50
C GLY A 47 -2.67 -11.62 0.95
N ILE A 48 -3.60 -10.92 0.28
CA ILE A 48 -4.73 -11.58 -0.39
C ILE A 48 -4.35 -12.17 -1.77
N PHE A 49 -3.19 -11.80 -2.31
CA PHE A 49 -2.73 -12.22 -3.64
C PHE A 49 -1.90 -13.51 -3.55
N VAL A 50 -2.56 -14.61 -3.19
CA VAL A 50 -1.90 -15.92 -3.04
C VAL A 50 -1.15 -16.30 -4.32
N GLY A 51 0.15 -16.58 -4.18
CA GLY A 51 1.03 -16.93 -5.30
C GLY A 51 1.59 -15.74 -6.10
N GLN A 52 1.15 -14.51 -5.82
CA GLN A 52 1.65 -13.27 -6.44
C GLN A 52 2.13 -12.23 -5.41
N GLU A 53 2.08 -12.58 -4.11
CA GLU A 53 2.38 -11.66 -3.01
C GLU A 53 3.78 -11.07 -3.13
N GLY A 54 4.79 -11.86 -3.50
CA GLY A 54 6.17 -11.38 -3.65
C GLY A 54 6.30 -10.29 -4.72
N ASP A 55 5.72 -10.52 -5.90
CA ASP A 55 5.77 -9.57 -7.02
C ASP A 55 5.03 -8.26 -6.69
N TYR A 56 3.85 -8.38 -6.08
CA TYR A 56 3.09 -7.20 -5.67
C TYR A 56 3.72 -6.47 -4.48
N MET A 57 4.39 -7.17 -3.57
CA MET A 57 5.15 -6.56 -2.48
C MET A 57 6.32 -5.74 -3.03
N GLU A 58 7.09 -6.29 -3.97
CA GLU A 58 8.17 -5.54 -4.64
C GLU A 58 7.62 -4.30 -5.37
N TRP A 59 6.48 -4.44 -6.05
CA TRP A 59 5.83 -3.33 -6.73
C TRP A 59 5.34 -2.25 -5.75
N LEU A 60 4.74 -2.63 -4.63
CA LEU A 60 4.29 -1.71 -3.59
C LEU A 60 5.47 -0.92 -3.00
N ILE A 61 6.57 -1.59 -2.63
CA ILE A 61 7.75 -0.93 -2.06
C ILE A 61 8.35 0.13 -3.00
N LYS A 62 8.27 -0.08 -4.32
CA LYS A 62 8.75 0.89 -5.32
C LYS A 62 7.82 2.10 -5.53
N ASN A 63 6.58 2.02 -5.05
CA ASN A 63 5.53 3.01 -5.33
C ASN A 63 4.90 3.61 -4.06
N VAL A 64 5.50 3.41 -2.89
CA VAL A 64 5.11 4.00 -1.61
C VAL A 64 6.11 5.05 -1.17
#